data_AF-A0AA40FIE4-F1
#
_entry.id   AF-A0AA40FIE4-F1
#
_cell.length_a   1.000
_cell.length_b   1.000
_cell.length_c   1.000
_cell.angle_alpha   90.00
_cell.angle_beta   90.00
_cell.angle_gamma   90.00
#
_symmetry.space_group_name_H-M   'P 1'
#
loop_
_entity.id
_entity.type
_entity.pdbx_description
1 polymer ?
#
loop_
_entity_poly.entity_id
_entity_poly.type
_entity_poly.pdbx_seq_one_letter_code
_entity_poly.pdbx_strand_id
1 'polypeptide(L)'
;MACIRAPRSVCGSSDDIKADSTRNVIQIYTDWANYYLERGGCKRRVTDLQSDLCDGVLLADLVEAVTNQKVIDVNRKPKNAQQM
;
A
#
# COMPACT_ATOMS: atom_id res chain seq x y z
N MET A 1 -28.06 -25.05 45.89
CA MET A 1 -28.38 -23.71 45.33
C MET A 1 -27.56 -23.55 44.06
N ALA A 2 -28.22 -23.44 42.91
CA ALA A 2 -27.59 -23.50 41.59
C ALA A 2 -26.97 -22.15 41.19
N CYS A 3 -25.70 -22.14 40.82
CA CYS A 3 -25.02 -20.95 40.29
C CYS A 3 -25.43 -20.78 38.82
N ILE A 4 -26.31 -19.82 38.53
CA ILE A 4 -26.72 -19.50 37.16
C ILE A 4 -25.54 -18.77 36.49
N ARG A 5 -24.86 -19.44 35.55
CA ARG A 5 -23.79 -18.85 34.74
C ARG A 5 -24.43 -18.00 33.64
N ALA A 6 -24.35 -16.68 33.76
CA ALA A 6 -24.78 -15.75 32.71
C ALA A 6 -24.00 -16.03 31.41
N PRO A 7 -24.64 -15.90 30.23
CA PRO A 7 -23.94 -16.04 28.96
C PRO A 7 -22.94 -14.88 28.82
N ARG A 8 -21.70 -15.23 28.47
CA ARG A 8 -20.66 -14.25 28.13
C ARG A 8 -21.15 -13.47 26.92
N SER A 9 -21.36 -12.16 27.09
CA SER A 9 -21.54 -11.22 25.99
C SER A 9 -20.39 -11.42 25.01
N VAL A 10 -20.70 -11.86 23.79
CA VAL A 10 -19.73 -11.83 22.69
C VAL A 10 -19.60 -10.36 22.29
N CYS A 11 -18.69 -9.68 22.96
CA CYS A 11 -18.13 -8.42 22.49
C CYS A 11 -17.25 -8.79 21.28
N GLY A 12 -17.83 -8.78 20.09
CA GLY A 12 -17.03 -8.68 18.87
C GLY A 12 -16.47 -7.26 18.82
N SER A 13 -15.17 -7.10 18.99
CA SER A 13 -14.53 -5.78 18.97
C SER A 13 -14.77 -5.17 17.60
N SER A 14 -15.32 -3.96 17.56
CA SER A 14 -15.57 -3.23 16.32
C SER A 14 -14.28 -2.91 15.54
N ASP A 15 -13.12 -3.18 16.12
CA ASP A 15 -11.79 -2.97 15.58
C ASP A 15 -11.36 -4.01 14.55
N ASP A 16 -11.85 -5.25 14.66
CA ASP A 16 -11.48 -6.35 13.75
C ASP A 16 -12.03 -6.12 12.33
N ILE A 17 -13.23 -5.52 12.23
CA ILE A 17 -13.92 -5.23 10.96
C ILE A 17 -13.19 -4.13 10.16
N LYS A 18 -12.60 -3.14 10.86
CA LYS A 18 -11.87 -2.05 10.20
C LYS A 18 -10.53 -2.52 9.64
N ALA A 19 -9.81 -3.37 10.38
CA ALA A 19 -8.51 -3.89 9.95
C ALA A 19 -8.63 -4.76 8.69
N ASP A 20 -9.71 -5.54 8.55
CA ASP A 20 -9.99 -6.32 7.35
C ASP A 20 -10.27 -5.44 6.13
N SER A 21 -11.09 -4.41 6.29
CA SER A 21 -11.36 -3.43 5.22
C SER A 21 -10.09 -2.71 4.78
N THR A 22 -9.21 -2.31 5.71
CA THR A 22 -7.95 -1.66 5.36
C THR A 22 -6.99 -2.59 4.62
N ARG A 23 -6.91 -3.87 5.01
CA ARG A 23 -6.10 -4.87 4.28
C ARG A 23 -6.59 -5.07 2.84
N ASN A 24 -7.90 -5.06 2.64
CA ASN A 24 -8.50 -5.19 1.30
C ASN A 24 -8.16 -3.99 0.41
N VAL A 25 -8.23 -2.78 0.96
CA VAL A 25 -7.87 -1.54 0.24
C VAL A 25 -6.39 -1.53 -0.15
N ILE A 26 -5.50 -1.95 0.75
CA ILE A 26 -4.06 -2.04 0.45
C ILE A 26 -3.82 -2.99 -0.72
N GLN A 27 -4.46 -4.17 -0.73
CA GLN A 27 -4.31 -5.13 -1.83
C GLN A 27 -4.75 -4.55 -3.18
N ILE A 28 -5.87 -3.82 -3.21
CA ILE A 28 -6.37 -3.18 -4.45
C ILE A 28 -5.35 -2.18 -4.99
N TYR A 29 -4.79 -1.33 -4.11
CA TYR A 29 -3.79 -0.35 -4.54
C TYR A 29 -2.45 -0.99 -4.93
N THR A 30 -2.06 -2.10 -4.28
CA THR A 30 -0.89 -2.90 -4.67
C THR A 30 -1.06 -3.49 -6.05
N ASP A 31 -2.22 -4.08 -6.33
CA ASP A 31 -2.50 -4.70 -7.64
C ASP A 31 -2.57 -3.63 -8.75
N TRP A 32 -3.26 -2.51 -8.48
CA TRP A 32 -3.30 -1.36 -9.38
C TRP A 32 -1.89 -0.83 -9.69
N ALA A 33 -1.05 -0.61 -8.67
CA ALA A 33 0.29 -0.11 -8.87
C ALA A 33 1.14 -1.08 -9.71
N ASN A 34 1.07 -2.39 -9.42
CA ASN A 34 1.78 -3.41 -10.17
C ASN A 34 1.36 -3.44 -11.64
N TYR A 35 0.06 -3.36 -11.94
CA TYR A 35 -0.44 -3.32 -13.30
C TYR A 35 0.19 -2.18 -14.12
N TYR A 36 0.24 -0.96 -13.56
CA TYR A 36 0.82 0.19 -14.25
C TYR A 36 2.34 0.09 -14.34
N LEU A 37 3.03 -0.37 -13.30
CA LEU A 37 4.48 -0.55 -13.33
C LEU A 37 4.90 -1.59 -14.38
N GLU A 38 4.18 -2.71 -14.51
CA GLU A 38 4.43 -3.70 -15.56
C GLU A 38 4.17 -3.12 -16.95
N ARG A 39 3.13 -2.30 -17.11
CA ARG A 39 2.85 -1.57 -18.36
C ARG A 39 3.94 -0.57 -18.71
N GLY A 40 4.55 0.07 -17.71
CA GLY A 40 5.68 1.00 -17.86
C GLY A 40 7.02 0.31 -18.11
N GLY A 41 7.09 -1.03 -18.07
CA GLY A 41 8.33 -1.79 -18.23
C GLY A 41 9.21 -1.82 -16.96
N CYS A 42 8.65 -1.47 -15.80
CA CYS A 42 9.35 -1.57 -14.53
C CYS A 42 9.47 -3.03 -14.09
N LYS A 43 10.71 -3.46 -13.80
CA LYS A 43 11.00 -4.83 -13.34
C LYS A 43 10.71 -5.06 -11.85
N ARG A 44 10.54 -3.97 -11.09
CA ARG A 44 10.24 -4.02 -9.66
C ARG A 44 8.73 -4.13 -9.46
N ARG A 45 8.31 -5.09 -8.64
CA ARG A 45 6.93 -5.23 -8.19
C ARG A 45 6.80 -4.65 -6.79
N VAL A 46 5.67 -3.98 -6.54
CA VAL A 46 5.28 -3.48 -5.23
C VAL A 46 4.72 -4.64 -4.43
N THR A 47 5.32 -4.89 -3.28
CA THR A 47 4.85 -5.86 -2.28
C THR A 47 4.25 -5.16 -1.08
N ASP A 48 4.79 -4.00 -0.72
CA ASP A 48 4.27 -3.15 0.33
C ASP A 48 4.25 -1.69 -0.14
N LEU A 49 3.05 -1.13 -0.25
CA LEU A 49 2.86 0.21 -0.80
C LEU A 49 3.61 1.29 -0.01
N GLN A 50 3.71 1.14 1.32
CA GLN A 50 4.33 2.15 2.16
C GLN A 50 5.84 2.14 2.02
N SER A 51 6.47 0.97 2.06
CA SER A 51 7.93 0.88 1.95
C SER A 51 8.42 1.05 0.50
N ASP A 52 7.76 0.43 -0.48
CA ASP A 52 8.25 0.42 -1.87
C ASP A 52 8.10 1.78 -2.56
N LEU A 53 7.14 2.61 -2.14
CA LEU A 53 6.97 3.97 -2.65
C LEU A 53 7.75 5.03 -1.84
N CYS A 54 8.41 4.63 -0.75
CA CYS A 54 9.12 5.57 0.14
C CYS A 54 10.31 6.24 -0.56
N ASP A 55 10.97 5.55 -1.49
CA ASP A 55 12.15 6.07 -2.19
C ASP A 55 11.82 7.14 -3.25
N GLY A 56 10.53 7.38 -3.55
CA GLY A 56 10.07 8.35 -4.55
C GLY A 56 10.36 7.99 -6.01
N VAL A 57 11.38 7.17 -6.28
CA VAL A 57 11.76 6.70 -7.62
C VAL A 57 10.68 5.79 -8.21
N LEU A 58 10.23 4.79 -7.45
CA LEU A 58 9.19 3.87 -7.91
C LEU A 58 7.84 4.60 -8.06
N LEU A 59 7.58 5.57 -7.19
CA LEU A 59 6.40 6.43 -7.29
C LEU A 59 6.41 7.25 -8.58
N ALA A 60 7.56 7.82 -8.95
CA ALA A 60 7.67 8.56 -10.20
C ALA A 60 7.48 7.67 -11.44
N ASP A 61 8.03 6.46 -11.43
CA ASP A 61 7.82 5.49 -12.50
C ASP A 61 6.34 5.07 -12.60
N LEU A 62 5.66 4.88 -11.46
CA LEU A 62 4.23 4.61 -11.40
C LEU A 62 3.41 5.78 -11.96
N VAL A 63 3.73 7.02 -11.58
CA VAL A 63 3.07 8.24 -12.08
C VAL A 63 3.27 8.38 -13.59
N GLU A 64 4.48 8.13 -14.10
CA GLU A 64 4.77 8.14 -15.53
C GLU A 64 3.93 7.09 -16.28
N ALA A 65 3.81 5.89 -15.73
CA ALA A 65 3.02 4.82 -16.33
C ALA A 65 1.51 5.09 -16.32
N VAL A 66 0.99 5.77 -15.28
CA VAL A 66 -0.44 6.12 -15.14
C VAL A 66 -0.81 7.28 -16.06
N THR A 67 0.01 8.33 -16.07
CA THR A 67 -0.24 9.56 -16.84
C THR A 67 0.19 9.46 -18.30
N ASN A 68 1.00 8.45 -18.65
CA ASN A 68 1.72 8.35 -19.93
C ASN A 68 2.53 9.61 -20.25
N GLN A 69 2.87 10.41 -19.25
CA GLN A 69 3.71 11.60 -19.37
C GLN A 69 4.99 11.36 -18.60
N LYS A 70 6.13 11.71 -19.21
CA LYS A 70 7.40 11.62 -18.50
C LYS A 70 7.41 12.55 -17.32
N VAL A 71 7.67 12.00 -16.14
CA VAL A 71 7.94 12.81 -14.95
C VAL A 71 9.35 13.36 -15.11
N ILE A 72 9.43 14.60 -15.58
CA ILE A 72 10.67 15.38 -15.65
C ILE A 72 11.10 15.77 -14.23
N ASP A 73 12.40 15.73 -13.96
CA ASP A 73 13.02 16.08 -12.65
C ASP A 73 12.98 14.99 -11.54
N VAL A 74 12.96 13.71 -11.91
CA VAL A 74 13.10 12.62 -10.93
C VAL A 74 14.58 12.36 -10.65
N ASN A 75 15.02 12.61 -9.42
CA ASN A 75 16.36 12.27 -8.97
C ASN A 75 16.49 10.75 -8.73
N ARG A 76 16.78 9.98 -9.79
CA ARG A 76 16.87 8.50 -9.75
C ARG A 76 18.02 7.93 -8.90
N LYS A 77 18.84 8.80 -8.30
CA LYS A 77 19.90 8.45 -7.33
C LYS A 77 20.03 9.56 -6.28
N PRO A 78 19.16 9.58 -5.25
CA PRO A 78 19.38 10.46 -4.11
C PRO A 78 20.65 10.02 -3.38
N LYS A 79 21.65 10.90 -3.33
CA LYS A 79 22.91 10.64 -2.61
C LYS A 79 22.83 11.05 -1.14
N ASN A 80 21.82 11.82 -0.75
CA ASN A 80 21.58 12.31 0.60
C ASN A 80 20.07 12.33 0.91
N ALA A 81 19.73 12.20 2.20
CA ALA A 81 18.35 12.26 2.69
C ALA A 81 17.64 13.59 2.42
N GLN A 82 18.38 14.67 2.13
CA GLN A 82 17.82 15.95 1.67
C GLN A 82 17.40 15.94 0.19
N GLN A 83 17.73 14.89 -0.56
CA GLN A 83 17.40 14.72 -1.98
C GLN A 83 16.39 13.59 -2.23
N MET A 84 15.89 12.98 -1.16
CA MET A 84 14.72 12.10 -1.15
C MET A 84 13.46 12.96 -1.09
#